data_AF-A0A9D7CY45-F1
#
_entry.id   AF-A0A9D7CY45-F1
#
_cell.length_a   1.000
_cell.length_b   1.000
_cell.length_c   1.000
_cell.angle_alpha   90.00
_cell.angle_beta   90.00
_cell.angle_gamma   90.00
#
_symmetry.space_group_name_H-M   'P 1'
#
loop_
_entity.id
_entity.type
_entity.pdbx_description
1 polymer ?
#
loop_
_entity_poly.entity_id
_entity_poly.type
_entity_poly.pdbx_seq_one_letter_code
_entity_poly.pdbx_strand_id
1 'polypeptide(L)'
;MRRTAAMAAALGTAGLVHCANDESLGANPVVTPSPVDGSVEASEATLLDAGPAAGPTLCEKSGGEAAVRRIADDLFAKVQADCRVGTYFTRLSATAATDVKACMQAELAAKLRCAGVSYPPLASATPSGRACRSMAEAHATLAGTDGRLGLNENDFSAYLQAVQVAFKGAGVADADITKVVALFSAQKGAVATRASEGNTPNAPCPASDRTPAPSRASRRRRRAHR
;
A
#
# COMPACT_ATOMS: atom_id res chain seq x y z
N MET A 1 22.10 -41.29 30.37
CA MET A 1 21.55 -42.27 29.42
C MET A 1 20.67 -41.53 28.41
N ARG A 2 21.07 -41.60 27.12
CA ARG A 2 20.26 -41.62 25.87
C ARG A 2 18.89 -40.91 25.92
N ARG A 3 18.58 -40.00 25.00
CA ARG A 3 18.20 -40.34 23.61
C ARG A 3 18.43 -39.17 22.65
N THR A 4 19.28 -39.40 21.66
CA THR A 4 19.36 -38.71 20.38
C THR A 4 18.17 -39.12 19.51
N ALA A 5 17.46 -38.16 18.92
CA ALA A 5 16.47 -38.39 17.87
C ALA A 5 16.96 -37.74 16.59
N ALA A 6 17.21 -38.57 15.58
CA ALA A 6 17.56 -38.17 14.22
C ALA A 6 16.29 -37.72 13.49
N MET A 7 16.33 -36.54 12.86
CA MET A 7 15.34 -36.16 11.85
C MET A 7 15.95 -36.30 10.46
N ALA A 8 15.35 -37.19 9.67
CA ALA A 8 15.61 -37.36 8.26
C ALA A 8 15.06 -36.16 7.48
N ALA A 9 15.91 -35.47 6.72
CA ALA A 9 15.50 -34.48 5.75
C ALA A 9 15.31 -35.16 4.39
N ALA A 10 14.06 -35.20 3.93
CA ALA A 10 13.70 -35.63 2.58
C ALA A 10 14.05 -34.51 1.58
N LEU A 11 14.81 -34.89 0.55
CA LEU A 11 15.07 -34.07 -0.63
C LEU A 11 13.78 -34.01 -1.48
N GLY A 12 13.11 -32.85 -1.45
CA GLY A 12 12.01 -32.51 -2.34
C GLY A 12 12.52 -31.88 -3.62
N THR A 13 12.08 -32.43 -4.75
CA THR A 13 12.43 -32.08 -6.12
C THR A 13 12.07 -30.63 -6.50
N ALA A 14 12.97 -29.99 -7.25
CA ALA A 14 12.76 -28.70 -7.89
C ALA A 14 11.72 -28.83 -9.01
N GLY A 15 10.55 -28.22 -8.83
CA GLY A 15 9.59 -27.93 -9.89
C GLY A 15 9.86 -26.55 -10.47
N LEU A 16 10.40 -26.49 -11.69
CA LEU A 16 10.47 -25.28 -12.50
C LEU A 16 9.04 -24.93 -12.95
N VAL A 17 8.46 -23.87 -12.39
CA VAL A 17 7.24 -23.26 -12.92
C VAL A 17 7.67 -22.24 -13.98
N HIS A 18 7.55 -22.65 -15.24
CA HIS A 18 7.59 -21.77 -16.41
C HIS A 18 6.27 -21.01 -16.49
N CYS A 19 6.28 -19.69 -16.31
CA CYS A 19 5.16 -18.83 -16.72
C CYS A 19 5.46 -18.30 -18.12
N ALA A 20 5.06 -19.07 -19.14
CA ALA A 20 4.87 -18.53 -20.48
C ALA A 20 3.48 -17.89 -20.52
N ASN A 21 3.42 -16.56 -20.67
CA ASN A 21 2.19 -15.89 -21.05
C ASN A 21 2.05 -16.01 -22.57
N ASP A 22 1.06 -16.79 -22.99
CA ASP A 22 0.62 -16.98 -24.36
C ASP A 22 -0.07 -15.69 -24.87
N GLU A 23 0.32 -15.28 -26.08
CA GLU A 23 -0.18 -14.09 -26.75
C GLU A 23 -1.65 -14.27 -27.17
N SER A 24 -2.52 -13.45 -26.60
CA SER A 24 -3.90 -13.34 -27.05
C SER A 24 -3.98 -12.53 -28.36
N LEU A 25 -4.03 -13.23 -29.49
CA LEU A 25 -4.43 -12.65 -30.78
C LEU A 25 -5.95 -12.57 -30.87
N GLY A 26 -6.52 -11.58 -30.17
CA GLY A 26 -7.90 -11.14 -30.37
C GLY A 26 -7.95 -9.97 -31.37
N ALA A 27 -8.27 -10.27 -32.63
CA ALA A 27 -8.59 -9.27 -33.64
C ALA A 27 -9.83 -8.45 -33.20
N ASN A 28 -9.66 -7.15 -33.00
CA ASN A 28 -10.76 -6.19 -32.95
C ASN A 28 -10.75 -5.32 -34.22
N PRO A 29 -11.92 -5.01 -34.80
CA PRO A 29 -12.00 -4.23 -36.01
C PRO A 29 -11.53 -2.79 -35.79
N VAL A 30 -10.70 -2.33 -36.74
CA VAL A 30 -10.26 -0.96 -36.92
C VAL A 30 -11.48 -0.05 -37.04
N VAL A 31 -11.71 0.78 -36.02
CA VAL A 31 -12.52 1.98 -36.13
C VAL A 31 -11.56 3.10 -36.50
N THR A 32 -11.68 3.60 -37.72
CA THR A 32 -10.98 4.80 -38.21
C THR A 32 -11.66 6.06 -37.66
N PRO A 33 -11.05 6.83 -36.75
CA PRO A 33 -11.52 8.17 -36.47
C PRO A 33 -11.16 9.12 -37.63
N SER A 34 -12.11 9.99 -37.97
CA SER A 34 -11.94 11.08 -38.93
C SER A 34 -10.89 12.10 -38.44
N PRO A 35 -10.18 12.79 -39.36
CA PRO A 35 -9.19 13.79 -38.98
C PRO A 35 -9.88 15.04 -38.42
N VAL A 36 -9.69 15.30 -37.13
CA VAL A 36 -9.89 16.64 -36.57
C VAL A 36 -8.54 17.37 -36.59
N ASP A 37 -8.45 18.30 -37.54
CA ASP A 37 -7.35 19.25 -37.66
C ASP A 37 -7.39 20.19 -36.45
N GLY A 38 -6.44 20.02 -35.55
CA GLY A 38 -6.39 20.67 -34.24
C GLY A 38 -4.95 20.76 -33.76
N SER A 39 -4.16 21.55 -34.47
CA SER A 39 -2.79 21.91 -34.13
C SER A 39 -2.77 22.63 -32.77
N VAL A 40 -2.52 21.89 -31.69
CA VAL A 40 -2.06 22.46 -30.42
C VAL A 40 -0.65 21.96 -30.18
N GLU A 41 0.28 22.91 -30.27
CA GLU A 41 1.68 22.71 -29.93
C GLU A 41 1.77 22.35 -28.45
N ALA A 42 1.85 21.06 -28.16
CA ALA A 42 2.30 20.58 -26.87
C ALA A 42 3.80 20.80 -26.82
N SER A 43 4.20 22.01 -26.41
CA SER A 43 5.55 22.28 -25.96
C SER A 43 5.92 21.24 -24.91
N GLU A 44 6.82 20.34 -25.29
CA GLU A 44 7.53 19.46 -24.38
C GLU A 44 8.30 20.36 -23.40
N ALA A 45 7.65 20.68 -22.28
CA ALA A 45 8.27 21.36 -21.17
C ALA A 45 9.35 20.43 -20.62
N THR A 46 10.57 20.69 -21.05
CA THR A 46 11.81 20.29 -20.42
C THR A 46 11.77 20.80 -18.98
N LEU A 47 11.23 20.00 -18.07
CA LEU A 47 11.22 20.22 -16.61
C LEU A 47 12.46 19.59 -15.95
N LEU A 48 13.61 19.74 -16.61
CA LEU A 48 14.93 19.42 -16.06
C LEU A 48 15.77 20.71 -15.92
N ASP A 49 15.14 21.84 -15.62
CA ASP A 49 15.85 22.98 -15.03
C ASP A 49 15.73 22.88 -13.52
N ALA A 50 16.74 22.27 -12.90
CA ALA A 50 16.94 22.26 -11.46
C ALA A 50 17.36 23.68 -11.01
N GLY A 51 16.40 24.59 -11.00
CA GLY A 51 16.56 25.92 -10.41
C GLY A 51 16.90 25.80 -8.92
N PRO A 52 17.97 26.46 -8.43
CA PRO A 52 18.45 26.32 -7.06
C PRO A 52 17.60 27.15 -6.10
N ALA A 53 16.64 26.51 -5.43
CA ALA A 53 16.21 26.80 -4.04
C ALA A 53 14.99 25.92 -3.64
N ALA A 54 15.03 24.61 -3.92
CA ALA A 54 14.00 23.73 -3.38
C ALA A 54 14.27 23.56 -1.88
N GLY A 55 13.40 24.12 -1.04
CA GLY A 55 13.41 23.85 0.40
C GLY A 55 13.38 22.34 0.69
N PRO A 56 13.54 21.93 1.97
CA PRO A 56 13.68 20.52 2.31
C PRO A 56 12.53 19.68 1.75
N THR A 57 12.89 18.54 1.17
CA THR A 57 11.97 17.52 0.65
C THR A 57 11.01 17.06 1.74
N LEU A 58 9.88 16.46 1.35
CA LEU A 58 8.98 15.86 2.34
C LEU A 58 9.65 14.71 3.11
N CYS A 59 10.61 14.00 2.49
CA CYS A 59 11.41 12.98 3.16
C CYS A 59 12.25 13.60 4.29
N GLU A 60 13.01 14.66 4.01
CA GLU A 60 13.82 15.37 5.01
C GLU A 60 12.93 15.94 6.12
N LYS A 61 11.82 16.57 5.77
CA LYS A 61 10.83 17.10 6.72
C LYS A 61 10.18 16.02 7.59
N SER A 62 10.10 14.79 7.09
CA SER A 62 9.58 13.64 7.85
C SER A 62 10.65 12.97 8.71
N GLY A 63 11.89 13.46 8.72
CA GLY A 63 13.02 12.88 9.48
C GLY A 63 13.89 11.89 8.70
N GLY A 64 13.86 11.96 7.36
CA GLY A 64 14.68 11.13 6.46
C GLY A 64 14.10 9.74 6.19
N GLU A 65 14.77 8.96 5.34
CA GLU A 65 14.27 7.67 4.84
C GLU A 65 13.91 6.68 5.97
N ALA A 66 14.74 6.59 7.01
CA ALA A 66 14.46 5.71 8.14
C ALA A 66 13.16 6.07 8.87
N ALA A 67 12.82 7.36 8.97
CA ALA A 67 11.55 7.80 9.53
C ALA A 67 10.38 7.49 8.59
N VAL A 68 10.56 7.70 7.28
CA VAL A 68 9.57 7.32 6.26
C VAL A 68 9.25 5.84 6.30
N ARG A 69 10.26 4.97 6.47
CA ARG A 69 10.04 3.51 6.62
C ARG A 69 9.22 3.19 7.87
N ARG A 70 9.46 3.86 9.00
CA ARG A 70 8.64 3.72 10.21
C ARG A 70 7.20 4.22 10.01
N ILE A 71 7.02 5.31 9.27
CA ILE A 71 5.69 5.81 8.91
C ILE A 71 4.94 4.79 8.05
N ALA A 72 5.60 4.18 7.06
CA ALA A 72 5.02 3.12 6.25
C ALA A 72 4.64 1.88 7.10
N ASP A 73 5.44 1.53 8.10
CA ASP A 73 5.11 0.45 9.04
C ASP A 73 3.85 0.75 9.86
N ASP A 74 3.76 1.97 10.40
CA ASP A 74 2.58 2.42 11.14
C ASP A 74 1.35 2.53 10.23
N LEU A 75 1.52 3.03 9.00
CA LEU A 75 0.47 3.05 7.99
C LEU A 75 -0.05 1.65 7.71
N PHE A 76 0.83 0.67 7.46
CA PHE A 76 0.46 -0.72 7.23
C PHE A 76 -0.34 -1.28 8.41
N ALA A 77 0.10 -1.03 9.64
CA ALA A 77 -0.61 -1.46 10.85
C ALA A 77 -2.01 -0.81 10.96
N LYS A 78 -2.14 0.48 10.62
CA LYS A 78 -3.42 1.19 10.66
C LYS A 78 -4.39 0.69 9.60
N VAL A 79 -3.95 0.49 8.36
CA VAL A 79 -4.84 -0.03 7.30
C VAL A 79 -5.25 -1.47 7.59
N GLN A 80 -4.37 -2.28 8.18
CA GLN A 80 -4.71 -3.63 8.62
C GLN A 80 -5.75 -3.64 9.75
N ALA A 81 -5.72 -2.65 10.64
CA ALA A 81 -6.65 -2.49 11.76
C ALA A 81 -7.96 -1.76 11.38
N ASP A 82 -8.02 -1.10 10.22
CA ASP A 82 -9.22 -0.40 9.77
C ASP A 82 -10.25 -1.42 9.28
N CYS A 83 -11.44 -1.47 9.87
CA CYS A 83 -12.46 -2.45 9.50
C CYS A 83 -12.96 -2.31 8.04
N ARG A 84 -12.79 -1.14 7.41
CA ARG A 84 -13.27 -0.87 6.05
C ARG A 84 -12.36 -1.50 5.01
N VAL A 85 -11.05 -1.47 5.24
CA VAL A 85 -10.03 -1.92 4.27
C VAL A 85 -9.12 -3.02 4.80
N GLY A 86 -9.16 -3.34 6.09
CA GLY A 86 -8.28 -4.29 6.75
C GLY A 86 -8.41 -5.71 6.21
N THR A 87 -9.58 -6.09 5.67
CA THR A 87 -9.77 -7.41 5.04
C THR A 87 -8.77 -7.66 3.90
N TYR A 88 -8.38 -6.63 3.14
CA TYR A 88 -7.43 -6.79 2.04
C TYR A 88 -6.04 -7.18 2.56
N PHE A 89 -5.69 -6.76 3.78
CA PHE A 89 -4.39 -6.99 4.40
C PHE A 89 -4.37 -8.23 5.28
N THR A 90 -5.46 -8.57 5.96
CA THR A 90 -5.53 -9.75 6.85
C THR A 90 -5.63 -11.07 6.11
N ARG A 91 -6.02 -11.05 4.82
CA ARG A 91 -6.03 -12.24 3.95
C ARG A 91 -4.66 -12.57 3.35
N LEU A 92 -3.67 -11.70 3.50
CA LEU A 92 -2.33 -11.94 2.99
C LEU A 92 -1.65 -13.05 3.80
N SER A 93 -0.88 -13.91 3.12
CA SER A 93 0.08 -14.77 3.82
C SER A 93 1.15 -13.92 4.51
N ALA A 94 1.85 -14.47 5.50
CA ALA A 94 2.92 -13.75 6.20
C ALA A 94 4.01 -13.22 5.24
N THR A 95 4.38 -14.02 4.23
CA THR A 95 5.31 -13.60 3.18
C THR A 95 4.74 -12.48 2.33
N ALA A 96 3.48 -12.59 1.87
CA ALA A 96 2.85 -11.56 1.07
C ALA A 96 2.67 -10.24 1.86
N ALA A 97 2.34 -10.30 3.14
CA ALA A 97 2.27 -9.13 4.01
C ALA A 97 3.65 -8.45 4.15
N THR A 98 4.71 -9.23 4.29
CA THR A 98 6.09 -8.74 4.34
C THR A 98 6.48 -8.05 3.01
N ASP A 99 6.12 -8.65 1.88
CA ASP A 99 6.35 -8.08 0.55
C ASP A 99 5.61 -6.77 0.33
N VAL A 100 4.30 -6.73 0.65
CA VAL A 100 3.47 -5.53 0.54
C VAL A 100 4.03 -4.41 1.42
N LYS A 101 4.45 -4.72 2.64
CA LYS A 101 5.07 -3.76 3.55
C LYS A 101 6.36 -3.17 2.96
N ALA A 102 7.23 -4.01 2.39
CA ALA A 102 8.45 -3.54 1.73
C ALA A 102 8.14 -2.64 0.52
N CYS A 103 7.14 -3.00 -0.29
CA CYS A 103 6.71 -2.16 -1.42
C CYS A 103 6.08 -0.84 -0.99
N MET A 104 5.30 -0.83 0.09
CA MET A 104 4.73 0.38 0.67
C MET A 104 5.82 1.33 1.19
N GLN A 105 6.87 0.79 1.83
CA GLN A 105 8.04 1.56 2.25
C GLN A 105 8.73 2.24 1.05
N ALA A 106 8.99 1.47 -0.02
CA ALA A 106 9.66 1.98 -1.22
C ALA A 106 8.81 3.03 -1.94
N GLU A 107 7.51 2.79 -2.09
CA GLU A 107 6.57 3.75 -2.70
C GLU A 107 6.55 5.06 -1.93
N LEU A 108 6.43 4.98 -0.60
CA LEU A 108 6.35 6.17 0.22
C LEU A 108 7.66 6.95 0.17
N ALA A 109 8.82 6.29 0.27
CA ALA A 109 10.12 6.94 0.15
C ALA A 109 10.31 7.63 -1.21
N ALA A 110 9.91 6.99 -2.31
CA ALA A 110 9.96 7.61 -3.64
C ALA A 110 9.04 8.84 -3.75
N LYS A 111 7.79 8.74 -3.28
CA LYS A 111 6.80 9.84 -3.31
C LYS A 111 7.26 11.04 -2.50
N LEU A 112 7.88 10.80 -1.35
CA LEU A 112 8.40 11.87 -0.49
C LEU A 112 9.75 12.42 -0.96
N ARG A 113 10.27 11.94 -2.10
CA ARG A 113 11.54 12.35 -2.70
C ARG A 113 12.74 12.04 -1.78
N CYS A 114 12.75 10.88 -1.14
CA CYS A 114 13.96 10.41 -0.45
C CYS A 114 15.10 10.21 -1.47
N ALA A 115 16.29 10.67 -1.12
CA ALA A 115 17.45 10.63 -2.00
C ALA A 115 17.75 9.19 -2.45
N GLY A 116 17.96 8.99 -3.76
CA GLY A 116 18.31 7.69 -4.34
C GLY A 116 17.18 6.66 -4.42
N VAL A 117 15.95 7.02 -4.03
CA VAL A 117 14.81 6.09 -4.08
C VAL A 117 13.92 6.35 -5.30
N SER A 118 13.61 5.30 -6.06
CA SER A 118 12.64 5.29 -7.15
C SER A 118 11.56 4.23 -6.92
N TYR A 119 10.39 4.42 -7.54
CA TYR A 119 9.29 3.45 -7.50
C TYR A 119 8.67 3.23 -8.90
N PRO A 120 8.52 1.97 -9.36
CA PRO A 120 9.01 0.75 -8.73
C PRO A 120 10.54 0.75 -8.64
N PRO A 121 11.13 0.17 -7.58
CA PRO A 121 12.57 0.22 -7.39
C PRO A 121 13.25 -0.62 -8.47
N LEU A 122 14.28 -0.06 -9.11
CA LEU A 122 15.04 -0.74 -10.17
C LEU A 122 15.78 -2.00 -9.68
N ALA A 123 15.99 -2.14 -8.37
CA ALA A 123 16.80 -3.22 -7.78
C ALA A 123 16.28 -3.78 -6.45
N SER A 124 15.26 -3.18 -5.81
CA SER A 124 14.80 -3.65 -4.51
C SER A 124 13.72 -4.72 -4.69
N ALA A 125 14.17 -5.96 -4.73
CA ALA A 125 13.31 -7.09 -4.47
C ALA A 125 12.81 -7.02 -3.02
N THR A 126 11.56 -7.39 -2.81
CA THR A 126 11.03 -7.69 -1.48
C THR A 126 11.85 -8.83 -0.85
N PRO A 127 11.71 -9.12 0.46
CA PRO A 127 12.44 -10.23 1.08
C PRO A 127 12.24 -11.59 0.41
N SER A 128 11.15 -11.78 -0.35
CA SER A 128 10.89 -12.99 -1.14
C SER A 128 11.53 -13.00 -2.53
N GLY A 129 12.28 -11.97 -2.92
CA GLY A 129 12.86 -11.85 -4.26
C GLY A 129 11.92 -11.23 -5.31
N ARG A 130 10.70 -10.82 -4.94
CA ARG A 130 9.72 -10.28 -5.88
C ARG A 130 9.90 -8.78 -6.08
N ALA A 131 9.76 -8.32 -7.32
CA ALA A 131 9.73 -6.88 -7.59
C ALA A 131 8.39 -6.26 -7.15
N CYS A 132 8.43 -4.99 -6.74
CA CYS A 132 7.21 -4.23 -6.57
C CYS A 132 6.57 -3.95 -7.93
N ARG A 133 5.25 -4.16 -8.01
CA ARG A 133 4.46 -3.92 -9.21
C ARG A 133 4.01 -2.47 -9.29
N SER A 134 3.57 -2.03 -10.47
CA SER A 134 2.87 -0.75 -10.59
C SER A 134 1.60 -0.73 -9.75
N MET A 135 1.10 0.46 -9.37
CA MET A 135 -0.16 0.55 -8.61
C MET A 135 -1.34 -0.09 -9.34
N ALA A 136 -1.45 0.14 -10.65
CA ALA A 136 -2.52 -0.44 -11.46
C ALA A 136 -2.45 -1.98 -11.45
N GLU A 137 -1.28 -2.56 -11.73
CA GLU A 137 -1.10 -4.00 -11.76
C GLU A 137 -1.27 -4.66 -10.38
N ALA A 138 -0.81 -3.97 -9.32
CA ALA A 138 -0.93 -4.47 -7.96
C ALA A 138 -2.39 -4.61 -7.51
N HIS A 139 -3.27 -3.71 -7.97
CA HIS A 139 -4.66 -3.62 -7.52
C HIS A 139 -5.67 -4.19 -8.53
N ALA A 140 -5.28 -4.47 -9.78
CA ALA A 140 -6.18 -4.95 -10.84
C ALA A 140 -6.97 -6.22 -10.49
N THR A 141 -6.41 -7.08 -9.63
CA THR A 141 -7.02 -8.38 -9.27
C THR A 141 -7.62 -8.40 -7.86
N LEU A 142 -7.62 -7.28 -7.14
CA LEU A 142 -8.18 -7.24 -5.79
C LEU A 142 -9.70 -7.29 -5.88
N ALA A 143 -10.30 -8.35 -5.36
CA ALA A 143 -11.75 -8.41 -5.18
C ALA A 143 -12.14 -7.73 -3.87
N GLY A 144 -13.13 -6.83 -3.93
CA GLY A 144 -13.76 -6.23 -2.77
C GLY A 144 -14.41 -7.24 -1.84
N THR A 145 -14.84 -6.80 -0.66
CA THR A 145 -15.62 -7.64 0.27
C THR A 145 -16.93 -8.14 -0.34
N ASP A 146 -17.42 -7.45 -1.37
CA ASP A 146 -18.60 -7.80 -2.17
C ASP A 146 -18.29 -8.78 -3.32
N GLY A 147 -17.05 -9.25 -3.44
CA GLY A 147 -16.60 -10.19 -4.48
C GLY A 147 -16.36 -9.56 -5.86
N ARG A 148 -16.55 -8.25 -6.00
CA ARG A 148 -16.34 -7.55 -7.28
C ARG A 148 -14.89 -7.09 -7.42
N LEU A 149 -14.31 -7.25 -8.61
CA LEU A 149 -12.94 -6.84 -8.90
C LEU A 149 -12.77 -5.32 -8.85
N GLY A 150 -11.70 -4.86 -8.22
CA GLY A 150 -11.36 -3.46 -8.02
C GLY A 150 -11.76 -2.94 -6.64
N LEU A 151 -10.93 -2.04 -6.11
CA LEU A 151 -11.28 -1.21 -4.96
C LEU A 151 -12.26 -0.12 -5.41
N ASN A 152 -13.17 0.26 -4.52
CA ASN A 152 -14.03 1.41 -4.74
C ASN A 152 -13.43 2.67 -4.11
N GLU A 153 -14.05 3.82 -4.36
CA GLU A 153 -13.59 5.11 -3.82
C GLU A 153 -13.67 5.21 -2.28
N ASN A 154 -14.61 4.51 -1.63
CA ASN A 154 -14.70 4.47 -0.17
C ASN A 154 -13.49 3.75 0.44
N ASP A 155 -13.05 2.65 -0.17
CA ASP A 155 -11.84 1.92 0.25
C ASP A 155 -10.60 2.84 0.16
N PHE A 156 -10.49 3.55 -0.95
CA PHE A 156 -9.38 4.47 -1.16
C PHE A 156 -9.40 5.67 -0.20
N SER A 157 -10.59 6.21 0.09
CA SER A 157 -10.76 7.27 1.09
C SER A 157 -10.35 6.80 2.50
N ALA A 158 -10.73 5.57 2.88
CA ALA A 158 -10.31 4.97 4.14
C ALA A 158 -8.77 4.83 4.22
N TYR A 159 -8.12 4.42 3.12
CA TYR A 159 -6.67 4.41 3.02
C TYR A 159 -6.05 5.80 3.22
N LEU A 160 -6.58 6.85 2.56
CA LEU A 160 -6.09 8.23 2.75
C LEU A 160 -6.24 8.73 4.19
N GLN A 161 -7.31 8.33 4.89
CA GLN A 161 -7.46 8.63 6.32
C GLN A 161 -6.38 7.92 7.15
N ALA A 162 -6.07 6.65 6.86
CA ALA A 162 -4.96 5.95 7.52
C ALA A 162 -3.60 6.63 7.26
N VAL A 163 -3.36 7.15 6.05
CA VAL A 163 -2.18 7.97 5.73
C VAL A 163 -2.12 9.20 6.62
N GLN A 164 -3.20 9.98 6.72
CA GLN A 164 -3.24 11.16 7.60
C GLN A 164 -2.90 10.81 9.05
N VAL A 165 -3.50 9.74 9.59
CA VAL A 165 -3.28 9.33 10.99
C VAL A 165 -1.84 8.85 11.20
N ALA A 166 -1.23 8.14 10.25
CA ALA A 166 0.15 7.67 10.36
C ALA A 166 1.16 8.83 10.35
N PHE A 167 1.01 9.78 9.42
CA PHE A 167 1.87 10.95 9.36
C PHE A 167 1.72 11.87 10.57
N LYS A 168 0.47 12.05 11.05
CA LYS A 168 0.20 12.80 12.28
C LYS A 168 0.82 12.13 13.50
N GLY A 169 0.73 10.80 13.60
CA GLY A 169 1.37 10.02 14.66
C GLY A 169 2.89 10.13 14.67
N ALA A 170 3.51 10.38 13.51
CA ALA A 170 4.93 10.63 13.36
C ALA A 170 5.36 12.09 13.59
N GLY A 171 4.43 12.99 13.91
CA GLY A 171 4.72 14.40 14.19
C GLY A 171 4.95 15.26 12.95
N VAL A 172 4.54 14.81 11.76
CA VAL A 172 4.61 15.62 10.54
C VAL A 172 3.57 16.75 10.62
N ALA A 173 3.95 17.96 10.19
CA ALA A 173 3.07 19.13 10.23
C ALA A 173 1.88 19.00 9.28
N ASP A 174 0.69 19.49 9.68
CA ASP A 174 -0.56 19.37 8.91
C ASP A 174 -0.45 19.91 7.47
N ALA A 175 0.33 20.98 7.27
CA ALA A 175 0.59 21.54 5.94
C ALA A 175 1.36 20.58 5.02
N ASP A 176 2.28 19.79 5.58
CA ASP A 176 3.01 18.77 4.83
C ASP A 176 2.18 17.48 4.71
N ILE A 177 1.35 17.12 5.70
CA ILE A 177 0.36 16.02 5.58
C ILE A 177 -0.58 16.27 4.40
N THR A 178 -1.06 17.51 4.22
CA THR A 178 -1.93 17.87 3.08
C THR A 178 -1.25 17.57 1.74
N LYS A 179 0.05 17.87 1.60
CA LYS A 179 0.82 17.56 0.39
C LYS A 179 0.97 16.06 0.19
N VAL A 180 1.24 15.32 1.26
CA VAL A 180 1.31 13.84 1.22
C VAL A 180 -0.01 13.24 0.75
N VAL A 181 -1.13 13.66 1.33
CA VAL A 181 -2.46 13.19 0.92
C VAL A 181 -2.74 13.49 -0.55
N ALA A 182 -2.34 14.67 -1.05
CA ALA A 182 -2.47 15.00 -2.46
C ALA A 182 -1.65 14.06 -3.37
N LEU A 183 -0.40 13.73 -2.98
CA LEU A 183 0.46 12.79 -3.71
C LEU A 183 -0.14 11.37 -3.81
N PHE A 184 -0.84 10.91 -2.78
CA PHE A 184 -1.57 9.65 -2.82
C PHE A 184 -2.87 9.77 -3.60
N SER A 185 -3.63 10.86 -3.42
CA SER A 185 -4.90 11.09 -4.12
C SER A 185 -4.75 11.06 -5.64
N ALA A 186 -3.61 11.50 -6.17
CA ALA A 186 -3.28 11.41 -7.59
C ALA A 186 -3.27 9.96 -8.15
N GLN A 187 -3.16 8.94 -7.30
CA GLN A 187 -3.18 7.53 -7.70
C GLN A 187 -4.58 6.92 -7.72
N LYS A 188 -5.62 7.66 -7.34
CA LYS A 188 -6.99 7.13 -7.26
C LYS A 188 -7.40 6.36 -8.52
N GLY A 189 -7.11 6.91 -9.70
CA GLY A 189 -7.46 6.26 -10.98
C GLY A 189 -6.78 4.92 -11.23
N ALA A 190 -5.59 4.68 -10.65
CA ALA A 190 -4.87 3.41 -10.77
C ALA A 190 -5.30 2.37 -9.72
N VAL A 191 -5.94 2.81 -8.63
CA VAL A 191 -6.23 1.95 -7.46
C VAL A 191 -7.72 1.70 -7.32
N ALA A 192 -8.54 2.75 -7.37
CA ALA A 192 -9.99 2.72 -7.21
C ALA A 192 -10.67 2.91 -8.57
N THR A 193 -10.68 1.84 -9.37
CA THR A 193 -11.28 1.84 -10.70
C THR A 193 -12.80 1.76 -10.67
N ARG A 194 -13.39 1.44 -9.51
CA ARG A 194 -14.84 1.39 -9.32
C ARG A 194 -15.37 2.70 -8.75
N ALA A 195 -16.53 3.11 -9.26
CA ALA A 195 -17.29 4.23 -8.71
C ALA A 195 -17.67 3.98 -7.24
N SER A 196 -17.91 5.08 -6.52
CA SER A 196 -18.56 5.04 -5.21
C SER A 196 -19.93 4.37 -5.34
N GLU A 197 -20.10 3.22 -4.72
CA GLU A 197 -21.43 2.66 -4.49
C GLU A 197 -22.00 3.33 -3.26
N GLY A 198 -23.30 3.63 -3.24
CA GLY A 198 -24.00 4.53 -2.28
C GLY A 198 -23.91 4.20 -0.78
N ASN A 199 -22.92 3.40 -0.38
CA ASN A 199 -22.46 3.23 0.98
C ASN A 199 -21.78 4.51 1.47
N THR A 200 -22.13 4.93 2.69
CA THR A 200 -21.56 6.12 3.33
C THR A 200 -20.05 5.93 3.56
N PRO A 201 -19.17 6.77 2.98
CA PRO A 201 -17.70 6.67 3.09
C PRO A 201 -17.15 6.66 4.52
N ASN A 202 -17.97 7.12 5.47
CA ASN A 202 -17.62 7.35 6.86
C ASN A 202 -18.48 6.53 7.82
N ALA A 203 -19.03 5.38 7.40
CA ALA A 203 -19.60 4.47 8.39
C ALA A 203 -18.48 4.14 9.41
N PRO A 204 -18.62 4.56 10.68
CA PRO A 204 -17.60 4.28 11.68
C PRO A 204 -17.50 2.77 11.81
N CYS A 205 -16.29 2.27 12.04
CA CYS A 205 -16.11 0.86 12.31
C CYS A 205 -17.07 0.43 13.41
N PRO A 206 -17.87 -0.63 13.19
CA PRO A 206 -18.83 -1.07 14.19
C PRO A 206 -18.06 -1.27 15.50
N ALA A 207 -18.56 -0.66 16.58
CA ALA A 207 -17.87 -0.64 17.87
C ALA A 207 -17.72 -2.04 18.49
N SER A 208 -18.29 -3.07 17.85
CA SER A 208 -18.51 -4.42 18.36
C SER A 208 -17.26 -5.23 18.68
N ASP A 209 -16.07 -4.84 18.20
CA ASP A 209 -14.82 -5.57 18.44
C ASP A 209 -13.79 -4.84 19.32
N ARG A 210 -14.16 -3.72 19.94
CA ARG A 210 -13.36 -3.24 21.08
C ARG A 210 -13.64 -4.15 22.26
N THR A 211 -12.92 -5.27 22.36
CA THR A 211 -12.88 -6.11 23.55
C THR A 211 -12.79 -5.18 24.76
N PRO A 212 -13.82 -5.13 25.63
CA PRO A 212 -13.79 -4.20 26.75
C PRO A 212 -12.54 -4.51 27.55
N ALA A 213 -11.68 -3.49 27.72
CA ALA A 213 -10.51 -3.61 28.56
C ALA A 213 -10.93 -4.27 29.88
N PRO A 214 -10.22 -5.31 30.37
CA PRO A 214 -10.66 -6.05 31.54
C PRO A 214 -10.93 -5.08 32.67
N SER A 215 -12.21 -4.98 33.06
CA SER A 215 -12.67 -4.09 34.12
C SER A 215 -11.75 -4.23 35.33
N ARG A 216 -11.36 -3.09 35.93
CA ARG A 216 -10.53 -3.03 37.15
C ARG A 216 -11.06 -3.93 38.28
N ALA A 217 -12.34 -4.30 38.25
CA ALA A 217 -12.96 -5.27 39.17
C ALA A 217 -12.27 -6.65 39.15
N SER A 218 -11.76 -7.11 38.01
CA SER A 218 -11.13 -8.44 37.87
C SER A 218 -9.71 -8.49 38.42
N ARG A 219 -9.03 -7.35 38.61
CA ARG A 219 -7.68 -7.29 39.20
C ARG A 219 -7.67 -7.41 40.73
N ARG A 220 -8.77 -7.09 41.42
CA ARG A 220 -8.82 -7.18 42.90
C ARG A 220 -8.90 -8.62 43.42
N ARG A 221 -9.51 -9.55 42.68
CA ARG A 221 -9.65 -10.95 43.14
C ARG A 221 -8.37 -11.78 43.06
N ARG A 222 -7.38 -11.40 42.26
CA ARG A 222 -6.09 -12.13 42.15
C ARG A 222 -5.06 -11.77 43.22
N ARG A 223 -5.31 -10.76 44.05
CA ARG A 223 -4.41 -10.37 45.15
C ARG A 223 -4.79 -10.96 46.52
N ALA A 224 -5.90 -11.68 46.63
CA ALA A 224 -6.36 -12.27 47.90
C ALA A 224 -6.00 -13.77 48.06
N HIS A 225 -5.23 -14.35 47.14
CA HIS A 225 -4.81 -15.76 47.17
C HIS A 225 -3.29 -15.94 47.08
N ARG A 226 -2.53 -14.95 47.53
CA ARG A 226 -1.10 -15.04 47.84
C ARG A 226 -0.91 -14.56 49.26
#